data_AF-A0A3N9UDZ4-F1
#
_entry.id   AF-A0A3N9UDZ4-F1
#
_cell.length_a   1.000
_cell.length_b   1.000
_cell.length_c   1.000
_cell.angle_alpha   90.00
_cell.angle_beta   90.00
_cell.angle_gamma   90.00
#
_symmetry.space_group_name_H-M   'P 1'
#
loop_
_entity.id
_entity.type
_entity.pdbx_description
1 polymer ?
#
loop_
_entity_poly.entity_id
_entity_poly.type
_entity_poly.pdbx_seq_one_letter_code
_entity_poly.pdbx_strand_id
1 'polypeptide(L)'
;MDINFGLLFGHDKWQHLSFYTSVSLVLGLTTLLFSTKRNQIRNISIIWVTLMVIGIIEEYRQLLLPDRSAELLDALYNMLGITIGLVIPTFIFSKFSKVQPFPLKRLTYFIIILSPFLLGLLYFNEEPFITFNGSLSDRVRNLLAMINFQ
;
A
#
# COMPACT_ATOMS: atom_id res chain seq x y z
N MET A 1 13.09 -1.27 22.28
CA MET A 1 12.23 -1.37 21.09
C MET A 1 12.64 -0.17 20.31
N ASP A 2 13.41 -0.41 19.25
CA ASP A 2 14.15 0.66 18.62
C ASP A 2 13.52 0.84 17.25
N ILE A 3 13.00 2.04 17.02
CA ILE A 3 12.32 2.39 15.78
C ILE A 3 13.37 2.99 14.85
N ASN A 4 13.59 2.36 13.69
CA ASN A 4 14.49 2.90 12.70
C ASN A 4 13.78 4.00 11.89
N PHE A 5 13.85 5.25 12.39
CA PHE A 5 13.27 6.41 11.72
C PHE A 5 13.89 6.69 10.34
N GLY A 6 15.16 6.33 10.14
CA GLY A 6 15.84 6.47 8.85
C GLY A 6 15.25 5.54 7.78
N LEU A 7 14.84 4.34 8.17
CA LEU A 7 14.12 3.41 7.30
C LEU A 7 12.68 3.87 7.04
N LEU A 8 11.96 4.30 8.09
CA LEU A 8 10.57 4.71 7.99
C LEU A 8 10.35 5.95 7.11
N PHE A 9 11.28 6.90 7.12
CA PHE A 9 11.19 8.15 6.37
C PHE A 9 12.35 8.34 5.38
N GLY A 10 12.97 7.23 4.98
CA GLY A 10 14.09 7.23 4.05
C GLY A 10 13.75 7.86 2.71
N HIS A 11 14.77 8.35 2.00
CA HIS A 11 14.58 8.98 0.68
C HIS A 11 13.86 8.05 -0.31
N ASP A 12 14.20 6.77 -0.26
CA ASP A 12 13.58 5.70 -1.03
C ASP A 12 12.06 5.64 -0.84
N LYS A 13 11.57 5.76 0.41
CA LYS A 13 10.12 5.77 0.72
C LYS A 13 9.38 6.93 0.07
N TRP A 14 10.02 8.10 0.02
CA TRP A 14 9.50 9.28 -0.69
C TRP A 14 9.49 9.09 -2.20
N GLN A 15 10.46 8.37 -2.77
CA GLN A 15 10.46 8.02 -4.20
C GLN A 15 9.27 7.12 -4.54
N HIS A 16 9.06 6.05 -3.77
CA HIS A 16 7.89 5.17 -3.90
C HIS A 16 6.58 5.95 -3.82
N LEU A 17 6.43 6.79 -2.80
CA LEU A 17 5.25 7.64 -2.62
C LEU A 17 5.02 8.58 -3.80
N SER A 18 6.04 9.34 -4.19
CA SER A 18 5.93 10.39 -5.21
C SER A 18 5.71 9.82 -6.61
N PHE A 19 6.39 8.72 -6.95
CA PHE A 19 6.21 8.02 -8.21
C PHE A 19 4.77 7.53 -8.38
N TYR A 20 4.27 6.75 -7.42
CA TYR A 20 2.93 6.20 -7.48
C TYR A 20 1.84 7.28 -7.35
N THR A 21 2.09 8.35 -6.59
CA THR A 21 1.20 9.53 -6.57
C THR A 21 1.10 10.16 -7.95
N SER A 22 2.23 10.39 -8.62
CA SER A 22 2.26 11.04 -9.93
C SER A 22 1.58 10.21 -11.01
N VAL A 23 1.91 8.92 -11.09
CA VAL A 23 1.30 7.99 -12.07
C VAL A 23 -0.21 7.90 -11.86
N SER A 24 -0.64 7.69 -10.61
CA SER A 24 -2.05 7.52 -10.30
C SER A 24 -2.84 8.82 -10.47
N LEU A 25 -2.25 9.98 -10.19
CA LEU A 25 -2.84 11.29 -10.47
C LEU A 25 -3.11 11.50 -11.96
N VAL A 26 -2.12 11.22 -12.82
CA VAL A 26 -2.27 11.33 -14.27
C VAL A 26 -3.38 10.41 -14.76
N LEU A 27 -3.33 9.13 -14.39
CA LEU A 27 -4.35 8.15 -14.78
C LEU A 27 -5.74 8.53 -14.26
N GLY A 28 -5.83 9.04 -13.04
CA GLY A 28 -7.06 9.51 -12.42
C GLY A 28 -7.67 10.69 -13.19
N LEU A 29 -6.86 11.70 -13.49
CA LEU A 29 -7.29 12.86 -14.28
C LEU A 29 -7.74 12.47 -15.68
N THR A 30 -6.95 11.67 -16.41
CA THR A 30 -7.32 11.16 -17.73
C THR A 30 -8.65 10.40 -17.66
N THR A 31 -8.83 9.54 -16.66
CA THR A 31 -10.06 8.78 -16.49
C THR A 31 -11.26 9.68 -16.24
N LEU A 32 -11.12 10.71 -15.40
CA LEU A 32 -12.21 11.65 -15.10
C LEU A 32 -12.57 12.52 -16.30
N LEU A 33 -11.59 12.93 -17.11
CA LEU A 33 -11.81 13.75 -18.30
C LEU A 33 -12.48 12.99 -19.45
N PHE A 34 -12.10 11.73 -19.67
CA PHE A 34 -12.55 10.97 -20.85
C PHE A 34 -13.65 9.94 -20.57
N SER A 35 -13.93 9.59 -19.30
CA SER A 35 -14.98 8.62 -18.97
C SER A 35 -16.34 9.27 -18.77
N THR A 36 -17.40 8.55 -19.14
CA THR A 36 -18.78 8.95 -18.82
C THR A 36 -19.00 8.94 -17.29
N LYS A 37 -19.82 9.88 -16.79
CA LYS A 37 -20.12 10.03 -15.34
C LYS A 37 -20.53 8.71 -14.66
N ARG A 38 -21.29 7.87 -15.37
CA ARG A 38 -21.75 6.55 -14.87
C ARG A 38 -20.59 5.58 -14.62
N ASN A 39 -19.52 5.68 -15.41
CA ASN A 39 -18.40 4.73 -15.39
C ASN A 39 -17.16 5.27 -14.67
N GLN A 40 -17.07 6.58 -14.40
CA GLN A 40 -15.91 7.22 -13.76
C GLN A 40 -15.45 6.49 -12.49
N ILE A 41 -16.34 6.27 -11.52
CA ILE A 41 -15.97 5.60 -10.26
C ILE A 41 -15.56 4.15 -10.48
N ARG A 42 -16.20 3.44 -11.41
CA ARG A 42 -15.79 2.07 -11.75
C ARG A 42 -14.37 2.06 -12.33
N ASN A 43 -14.08 2.96 -13.26
CA ASN A 43 -12.78 3.02 -13.92
C ASN A 43 -11.68 3.44 -12.94
N ILE A 44 -11.95 4.42 -12.06
CA ILE A 44 -11.03 4.79 -10.96
C ILE A 44 -10.79 3.62 -10.01
N SER A 45 -11.84 2.87 -9.64
CA SER A 45 -11.67 1.66 -8.82
C SER A 45 -10.81 0.60 -9.51
N ILE A 46 -10.99 0.38 -10.81
CA ILE A 46 -10.16 -0.58 -11.58
C ILE A 46 -8.70 -0.13 -11.55
N ILE A 47 -8.42 1.14 -11.87
CA ILE A 47 -7.05 1.68 -11.85
C ILE A 47 -6.43 1.54 -10.47
N TRP A 48 -7.17 1.90 -9.42
CA TRP A 48 -6.71 1.78 -8.05
C TRP A 48 -6.33 0.33 -7.71
N VAL A 49 -7.21 -0.63 -8.00
CA VAL A 49 -6.94 -2.07 -7.79
C VAL A 49 -5.72 -2.54 -8.59
N THR A 50 -5.66 -2.20 -9.88
CA THR A 50 -4.57 -2.63 -10.77
C THR A 50 -3.23 -2.09 -10.29
N LEU A 51 -3.14 -0.81 -9.94
CA LEU A 51 -1.89 -0.21 -9.45
C LEU A 51 -1.47 -0.80 -8.11
N MET A 52 -2.42 -1.10 -7.21
CA MET A 52 -2.14 -1.73 -5.92
C MET A 52 -1.53 -3.12 -6.10
N VAL A 53 -2.10 -3.92 -7.00
CA VAL A 53 -1.57 -5.25 -7.33
C VAL A 53 -0.19 -5.15 -7.97
N ILE A 54 0.00 -4.23 -8.92
CA ILE A 54 1.31 -4.00 -9.55
C ILE A 54 2.35 -3.59 -8.50
N GLY A 55 2.01 -2.67 -7.59
CA GLY A 55 2.93 -2.22 -6.53
C GLY A 55 3.35 -3.36 -5.61
N ILE A 56 2.42 -4.23 -5.21
CA ILE A 56 2.76 -5.40 -4.38
C ILE A 56 3.61 -6.42 -5.15
N ILE A 57 3.25 -6.73 -6.40
CA ILE A 57 4.01 -7.67 -7.23
C ILE A 57 5.44 -7.16 -7.45
N GLU A 58 5.61 -5.85 -7.64
CA GLU A 58 6.92 -5.25 -7.82
C GLU A 58 7.80 -5.43 -6.58
N GLU A 59 7.25 -5.28 -5.36
CA GLU A 59 8.01 -5.60 -4.13
C GLU A 59 8.38 -7.09 -4.06
N TYR A 60 7.49 -8.01 -4.43
CA TYR A 60 7.84 -9.43 -4.51
C TYR A 60 8.90 -9.72 -5.58
N ARG A 61 8.93 -8.97 -6.68
CA ARG A 61 9.95 -9.09 -7.73
C ARG A 61 11.33 -8.73 -7.19
N GLN A 62 11.42 -7.83 -6.21
CA GLN A 62 12.68 -7.42 -5.61
C GLN A 62 13.36 -8.57 -4.84
N LEU A 63 12.61 -9.55 -4.32
CA LEU A 63 13.18 -10.78 -3.74
C LEU A 63 14.09 -11.57 -4.71
N LEU A 64 13.93 -11.35 -6.02
CA LEU A 64 14.71 -12.03 -7.06
C LEU A 64 15.90 -11.19 -7.54
N LEU A 65 16.06 -9.97 -7.03
CA LEU A 65 17.11 -9.04 -7.44
C LEU A 65 18.19 -8.97 -6.33
N PRO A 66 19.47 -9.15 -6.67
CA PRO A 66 20.54 -9.23 -5.66
C PRO A 66 20.84 -7.90 -4.96
N ASP A 67 20.48 -6.77 -5.57
CA ASP A 67 20.80 -5.42 -5.07
C ASP A 67 19.56 -4.67 -4.55
N ARG A 68 18.46 -5.38 -4.28
CA ARG A 68 17.20 -4.79 -3.82
C ARG A 68 16.61 -5.61 -2.68
N SER A 69 15.98 -4.91 -1.74
CA SER A 69 15.30 -5.48 -0.60
C SER A 69 13.79 -5.49 -0.84
N ALA A 70 13.12 -6.61 -0.56
CA ALA A 70 11.67 -6.61 -0.53
C ALA A 70 11.18 -6.07 0.82
N GLU A 71 10.52 -4.91 0.79
CA GLU A 71 10.11 -4.22 2.00
C GLU A 71 8.60 -3.98 2.05
N LEU A 72 8.00 -4.37 3.18
CA LEU A 72 6.60 -4.07 3.46
C LEU A 72 6.35 -2.56 3.44
N LEU A 73 7.29 -1.76 3.93
CA LEU A 73 7.15 -0.31 3.98
C LEU A 73 7.02 0.27 2.56
N ASP A 74 7.77 -0.21 1.58
CA ASP A 74 7.67 0.26 0.20
C ASP A 74 6.31 -0.06 -0.41
N ALA A 75 5.81 -1.27 -0.19
CA ALA A 75 4.43 -1.59 -0.55
C ALA A 75 3.44 -0.60 0.08
N LEU A 76 3.57 -0.27 1.36
CA LEU A 76 2.68 0.67 2.04
C LEU A 76 2.79 2.10 1.47
N TYR A 77 4.00 2.57 1.14
CA TYR A 77 4.20 3.87 0.51
C TYR A 77 3.66 3.92 -0.92
N ASN A 78 3.77 2.83 -1.69
CA ASN A 78 3.12 2.66 -2.99
C ASN A 78 1.59 2.78 -2.84
N MET A 79 1.01 2.02 -1.90
CA MET A 79 -0.43 2.02 -1.64
C MET A 79 -0.95 3.42 -1.24
N LEU A 80 -0.20 4.11 -0.37
CA LEU A 80 -0.53 5.46 0.06
C LEU A 80 -0.48 6.42 -1.13
N GLY A 81 0.57 6.36 -1.95
CA GLY A 81 0.73 7.21 -3.13
C GLY A 81 -0.38 7.02 -4.15
N ILE A 82 -0.71 5.77 -4.48
CA ILE A 82 -1.83 5.43 -5.37
C ILE A 82 -3.15 6.02 -4.86
N THR A 83 -3.39 5.90 -3.55
CA THR A 83 -4.62 6.37 -2.92
C THR A 83 -4.70 7.90 -2.94
N ILE A 84 -3.63 8.60 -2.56
CA ILE A 84 -3.56 10.06 -2.60
C ILE A 84 -3.77 10.57 -4.02
N GLY A 85 -3.03 10.02 -5.00
CA GLY A 85 -3.08 10.46 -6.39
C GLY A 85 -4.44 10.24 -7.05
N LEU A 86 -5.25 9.26 -6.63
CA LEU A 86 -6.61 9.07 -7.15
C LEU A 86 -7.69 9.82 -6.36
N VAL A 87 -7.53 9.94 -5.03
CA VAL A 87 -8.53 10.62 -4.18
C VAL A 87 -8.55 12.13 -4.47
N ILE A 88 -7.40 12.78 -4.61
CA ILE A 88 -7.32 14.23 -4.89
C ILE A 88 -8.13 14.62 -6.13
N PRO A 89 -7.86 14.08 -7.34
CA PRO A 89 -8.59 14.49 -8.54
C PRO A 89 -10.06 14.08 -8.48
N THR A 90 -10.39 12.92 -7.90
CA THR A 90 -11.77 12.48 -7.72
C THR A 90 -12.54 13.43 -6.81
N PHE A 91 -11.93 13.88 -5.71
CA PHE A 91 -12.53 14.83 -4.78
C PHE A 91 -12.76 16.18 -5.44
N ILE A 92 -11.75 16.73 -6.14
CA ILE A 92 -11.88 17.97 -6.90
C ILE A 92 -13.02 17.86 -7.92
N PHE A 93 -13.04 16.82 -8.77
CA PHE A 93 -14.09 16.64 -9.77
C PHE A 93 -15.49 16.44 -9.17
N SER A 94 -15.60 15.78 -8.02
CA SER A 94 -16.89 15.59 -7.34
C SER A 94 -17.54 16.93 -6.95
N LYS A 95 -16.73 17.93 -6.56
CA LYS A 95 -17.21 19.28 -6.23
C LYS A 95 -17.74 20.03 -7.44
N PHE A 96 -17.11 19.87 -8.61
CA PHE A 96 -17.47 20.61 -9.81
C PHE A 96 -18.50 19.90 -10.71
N SER A 97 -18.54 18.57 -10.72
CA SER A 97 -19.25 17.79 -11.76
C SER A 97 -20.40 16.91 -11.26
N LYS A 98 -20.76 17.01 -9.97
CA LYS A 98 -21.72 16.12 -9.26
C LYS A 98 -21.37 14.63 -9.42
N VAL A 99 -20.08 14.31 -9.52
CA VAL A 99 -19.60 12.92 -9.56
C VAL A 99 -19.80 12.32 -8.17
N GLN A 100 -20.24 11.07 -8.11
CA GLN A 100 -20.38 10.39 -6.83
C GLN A 100 -19.04 10.28 -6.11
N PRO A 101 -19.02 10.38 -4.78
CA PRO A 101 -17.78 10.22 -4.01
C PRO A 101 -17.22 8.80 -4.16
N PHE A 102 -15.92 8.65 -3.93
CA PHE A 102 -15.27 7.34 -3.93
C PHE A 102 -15.89 6.44 -2.84
N PRO A 103 -16.32 5.20 -3.16
CA PRO A 103 -17.04 4.36 -2.21
C PRO A 103 -16.07 3.70 -1.23
N LEU A 104 -15.81 4.37 -0.09
CA LEU A 104 -14.92 3.88 0.98
C LEU A 104 -15.23 2.45 1.45
N LYS A 105 -16.49 1.98 1.37
CA LYS A 105 -16.82 0.58 1.72
C LYS A 105 -16.14 -0.46 0.81
N ARG A 106 -15.83 -0.12 -0.46
CA ARG A 106 -15.12 -1.02 -1.37
C ARG A 106 -13.64 -1.16 -1.02
N LEU A 107 -13.07 -0.16 -0.34
CA LEU A 107 -11.70 -0.18 0.19
C LEU A 107 -11.53 -1.34 1.18
N THR A 108 -12.51 -1.57 2.06
CA THR A 108 -12.44 -2.63 3.08
C THR A 108 -12.34 -4.02 2.46
N TYR A 109 -13.20 -4.36 1.51
CA TYR A 109 -13.12 -5.66 0.82
C TYR A 109 -11.78 -5.86 0.11
N PHE A 110 -11.24 -4.79 -0.45
CA PHE A 110 -9.95 -4.87 -1.12
C PHE A 110 -8.79 -5.04 -0.15
N ILE A 111 -8.79 -4.34 0.99
CA ILE A 111 -7.80 -4.55 2.06
C ILE A 111 -7.82 -5.99 2.54
N ILE A 112 -9.01 -6.60 2.68
CA ILE A 112 -9.14 -8.02 3.05
C ILE A 112 -8.47 -8.91 1.98
N ILE A 113 -8.71 -8.67 0.70
CA ILE A 113 -8.10 -9.44 -0.41
C ILE A 113 -6.58 -9.24 -0.47
N LEU A 114 -6.08 -8.04 -0.18
CA LEU A 114 -4.65 -7.76 -0.17
C LEU A 114 -3.94 -8.25 1.09
N SER A 115 -4.66 -8.43 2.20
CA SER A 115 -4.08 -8.83 3.48
C SER A 115 -3.15 -10.05 3.42
N PRO A 116 -3.45 -11.16 2.72
CA PRO A 116 -2.51 -12.28 2.61
C PRO A 116 -1.19 -11.89 1.91
N PHE A 117 -1.23 -11.01 0.91
CA PHE A 117 -0.03 -10.56 0.21
C PHE A 117 0.81 -9.62 1.08
N LEU A 118 0.17 -8.75 1.85
CA LEU A 118 0.86 -7.87 2.79
C LEU A 118 1.44 -8.67 3.97
N LEU A 119 0.75 -9.71 4.43
CA LEU A 119 1.28 -10.64 5.43
C LEU A 119 2.45 -11.46 4.88
N GLY A 120 2.40 -11.85 3.61
CA GLY A 120 3.54 -12.49 2.94
C GLY A 120 4.74 -11.56 2.85
N LEU A 121 4.55 -10.29 2.47
CA LEU A 121 5.63 -9.29 2.47
C LEU A 121 6.16 -9.05 3.88
N LEU A 122 5.29 -9.00 4.90
CA LEU A 122 5.71 -8.91 6.30
C LEU A 122 6.58 -10.10 6.71
N TYR A 123 6.27 -11.31 6.23
CA TYR A 123 7.04 -12.52 6.52
C TYR A 123 8.40 -12.52 5.83
N PHE A 124 8.46 -12.10 4.57
CA PHE A 124 9.70 -12.00 3.79
C PHE A 124 10.45 -10.68 3.99
N ASN A 125 9.97 -9.78 4.86
CA ASN A 125 10.48 -8.44 5.01
C ASN A 125 11.96 -8.45 5.43
N GLU A 126 12.84 -8.08 4.50
CA GLU A 126 14.29 -8.19 4.69
C GLU A 126 14.83 -7.11 5.63
N GLU A 127 14.18 -5.94 5.66
CA GLU A 127 14.55 -4.81 6.53
C GLU A 127 13.47 -4.49 7.59
N PRO A 128 13.55 -5.06 8.82
CA PRO A 128 12.55 -4.81 9.85
C PRO A 128 12.65 -3.40 10.45
N PHE A 129 11.57 -2.64 10.33
CA PHE A 129 11.45 -1.27 10.85
C PHE A 129 11.33 -1.18 12.37
N ILE A 130 10.92 -2.27 13.03
CA ILE A 130 10.96 -2.43 14.48
C ILE A 130 11.95 -3.54 14.78
N THR A 131 13.13 -3.17 15.25
CA THR A 131 14.04 -4.13 15.86
C THR A 131 13.65 -4.31 17.30
N PHE A 132 13.61 -5.56 17.72
CA PHE A 132 13.40 -5.89 19.11
C PHE A 132 14.59 -6.70 19.61
N ASN A 133 15.01 -6.43 20.84
CA ASN A 133 16.01 -7.26 21.51
C ASN A 133 15.40 -8.64 21.79
N GLY A 134 15.64 -9.61 20.90
CA GLY A 134 15.22 -11.02 21.05
C GLY A 134 14.70 -11.66 19.76
N SER A 135 14.96 -12.96 19.58
CA SER A 135 14.58 -13.71 18.38
C SER A 135 13.06 -13.91 18.26
N LEU A 136 12.54 -14.11 17.04
CA LEU A 136 11.11 -14.40 16.83
C LEU A 136 10.67 -15.67 17.59
N SER A 137 11.57 -16.65 17.73
CA SER A 137 11.33 -17.88 18.51
C SER A 137 11.14 -17.62 20.00
N ASP A 138 11.86 -16.66 20.59
CA ASP A 138 11.70 -16.32 22.01
C ASP A 138 10.31 -15.72 22.28
N ARG A 139 9.74 -15.04 21.29
CA ARG A 139 8.41 -14.41 21.39
C ARG A 139 7.28 -15.41 21.27
N VAL A 140 7.35 -16.32 20.30
CA VAL A 140 6.37 -17.40 20.17
C VAL A 140 6.39 -18.25 21.43
N ARG A 141 7.59 -18.54 21.96
CA ARG A 141 7.74 -19.25 23.24
C ARG A 141 7.12 -18.48 24.41
N ASN A 142 7.34 -17.17 24.53
CA ASN A 142 6.79 -16.36 25.62
C ASN A 142 5.27 -16.15 25.52
N LEU A 143 4.72 -16.02 24.31
CA LEU A 143 3.28 -15.95 24.07
C LEU A 143 2.59 -17.28 24.38
N LEU A 144 3.18 -18.41 23.94
CA LEU A 144 2.69 -19.74 24.29
C LEU A 144 2.80 -20.00 25.80
N ALA A 145 3.84 -19.50 26.46
CA ALA A 145 3.98 -19.58 27.92
C ALA A 145 2.91 -18.74 28.65
N MET A 146 2.55 -17.56 28.13
CA MET A 146 1.44 -16.75 28.67
C MET A 146 0.07 -17.41 28.51
N ILE A 147 -0.16 -18.12 27.40
CA ILE A 147 -1.42 -18.82 27.14
C ILE A 147 -1.54 -20.11 27.97
N ASN A 148 -0.42 -20.81 28.22
CA ASN A 148 -0.40 -22.03 29.05
C ASN A 148 -0.46 -21.77 30.57
N PHE A 149 -0.50 -20.52 31.01
CA PHE A 149 -0.63 -20.13 32.43
C PHE A 149 -2.04 -19.63 32.79
N GLN A 150 -3.03 -19.80 31.91
CA GLN A 150 -4.47 -19.67 32.19
C GLN A 150 -5.12 -21.05 32.27
#